data_AF-A0AB34YBY6-F1
#
_entry.id   AF-A0AB34YBY6-F1
#
_cell.length_a   1.000
_cell.length_b   1.000
_cell.length_c   1.000
_cell.angle_alpha   90.00
_cell.angle_beta   90.00
_cell.angle_gamma   90.00
#
_symmetry.space_group_name_H-M   'P 1'
#
loop_
_entity.id
_entity.type
_entity.pdbx_description
1 polymer ?
#
loop_
_entity_poly.entity_id
_entity_poly.type
_entity_poly.pdbx_seq_one_letter_code
_entity_poly.pdbx_strand_id
1 'polypeptide(L)' 'MKLTEQQTHALKQIADSCGKSGRFWRDLGIRPQTIAILESKGLVGAIWRQFTGETTILKRSWRITEAGRQALKGGSE' A
#
# COMPACT_ATOMS: atom_id res chain seq x y z
N MET A 1 8.97 -14.93 2.23
CA MET A 1 9.54 -13.71 1.61
C MET A 1 9.70 -12.66 2.69
N LYS A 2 10.86 -12.01 2.83
CA LYS A 2 11.04 -10.90 3.79
C LYS A 2 10.70 -9.57 3.12
N LEU A 3 9.82 -8.79 3.73
CA LEU A 3 9.57 -7.39 3.35
C LEU A 3 10.70 -6.52 3.93
N THR A 4 11.10 -5.48 3.20
CA THR A 4 12.03 -4.48 3.77
C THR A 4 11.31 -3.63 4.82
N GLU A 5 12.04 -2.98 5.72
CA GLU A 5 11.44 -2.09 6.73
C GLU A 5 10.54 -1.02 6.11
N GLN A 6 10.93 -0.45 4.95
CA GLN A 6 10.10 0.49 4.21
C GLN A 6 8.81 -0.15 3.66
N GLN A 7 8.87 -1.39 3.19
CA GLN A 7 7.68 -2.10 2.69
C GLN A 7 6.73 -2.48 3.82
N THR A 8 7.26 -2.94 4.95
CA THR A 8 6.49 -3.24 6.16
C THR A 8 5.85 -1.99 6.73
N HIS A 9 6.60 -0.88 6.80
CA HIS A 9 6.07 0.41 7.22
C HIS A 9 4.94 0.88 6.28
N ALA A 10 5.16 0.86 4.97
CA ALA A 10 4.14 1.24 4.00
C ALA A 10 2.88 0.34 4.08
N LEU A 11 3.06 -0.97 4.23
CA LEU A 11 1.96 -1.91 4.37
C LEU A 11 1.14 -1.66 5.65
N LYS A 12 1.82 -1.36 6.77
CA LYS A 12 1.17 -0.98 8.04
C LYS A 12 0.38 0.32 7.90
N GLN A 13 0.95 1.33 7.24
CA GLN A 13 0.26 2.60 6.98
C GLN A 13 -0.96 2.41 6.06
N ILE A 14 -0.88 1.53 5.05
CA ILE A 14 -2.02 1.18 4.18
C ILE A 14 -3.11 0.43 4.96
N ALA A 15 -2.74 -0.39 5.94
CA ALA A 15 -3.70 -1.06 6.81
C ALA A 15 -4.45 -0.07 7.71
N ASP A 16 -3.73 0.87 8.31
CA ASP A 16 -4.27 1.86 9.26
C ASP A 16 -5.06 2.96 8.56
N SER A 17 -4.57 3.44 7.43
CA SER A 17 -5.11 4.57 6.67
C SER A 17 -5.73 4.12 5.34
N CYS A 18 -6.63 3.14 5.44
CA CYS A 18 -7.37 2.61 4.28
C CYS A 18 -8.11 3.73 3.53
N GLY A 19 -8.04 3.72 2.20
CA GLY A 19 -8.76 4.69 1.36
C GLY A 19 -8.07 6.04 1.16
N LYS A 20 -6.92 6.30 1.79
CA LYS A 20 -6.13 7.52 1.55
C LYS A 20 -5.36 7.48 0.23
N SER A 21 -5.11 8.65 -0.35
CA SER A 21 -4.42 8.80 -1.63
C SER A 21 -3.38 9.92 -1.60
N GLY A 22 -2.49 9.85 -2.58
CA GLY A 22 -1.72 10.94 -3.17
C GLY A 22 -0.71 11.55 -2.23
N ARG A 23 -1.13 12.66 -1.64
CA ARG A 23 -0.32 13.50 -0.77
C ARG A 23 -0.01 12.78 0.54
N PHE A 24 -0.96 12.00 1.05
CA PHE A 24 -0.80 11.24 2.28
C PHE A 24 0.42 10.30 2.25
N TRP A 25 0.59 9.56 1.16
CA TRP A 25 1.73 8.64 1.01
C TRP A 25 3.06 9.41 0.88
N ARG A 26 3.05 10.57 0.21
CA ARG A 26 4.23 11.42 0.09
C ARG A 26 4.64 12.04 1.43
N ASP A 27 3.68 12.51 2.23
CA ASP A 27 3.91 13.05 3.59
C ASP A 27 4.51 11.99 4.52
N LEU A 28 4.11 10.72 4.36
CA LEU A 28 4.69 9.59 5.08
C LEU A 28 6.05 9.12 4.54
N GLY A 29 6.59 9.77 3.50
CA GLY A 29 7.84 9.36 2.84
C GLY A 29 7.74 8.06 2.04
N ILE A 30 6.52 7.55 1.79
CA ILE A 30 6.27 6.31 1.05
C ILE A 30 6.36 6.60 -0.44
N ARG A 31 7.33 5.97 -1.11
CA ARG A 31 7.53 6.10 -2.55
C ARG A 31 6.46 5.32 -3.32
N PRO A 32 6.00 5.82 -4.48
CA PRO A 32 5.04 5.10 -5.32
C PRO A 32 5.53 3.71 -5.73
N GLN A 33 6.84 3.56 -5.95
CA GLN A 33 7.48 2.28 -6.26
C GLN A 33 7.26 1.24 -5.16
N THR A 34 7.30 1.64 -3.88
CA THR A 34 7.04 0.75 -2.75
C THR A 34 5.61 0.23 -2.80
N ILE A 35 4.64 1.09 -3.09
CA ILE A 35 3.23 0.72 -3.22
C ILE A 35 3.03 -0.21 -4.44
N ALA A 36 3.68 0.09 -5.57
CA ALA A 36 3.65 -0.75 -6.76
C ALA A 36 4.18 -2.18 -6.48
N ILE A 37 5.25 -2.28 -5.69
CA ILE A 37 5.82 -3.58 -5.29
C ILE A 37 4.84 -4.33 -4.37
N LEU A 38 4.22 -3.65 -3.41
CA LEU A 38 3.22 -4.26 -2.53
C LEU A 38 1.97 -4.73 -3.32
N GLU A 39 1.55 -3.96 -4.33
CA GLU A 39 0.45 -4.30 -5.24
C GLU A 39 0.82 -5.50 -6.10
N SER A 40 2.01 -5.50 -6.71
CA SER A 40 2.52 -6.63 -7.52
C SER A 40 2.69 -7.91 -6.69
N LYS A 41 2.91 -7.79 -5.38
CA LYS A 41 2.96 -8.92 -4.44
C LYS A 41 1.57 -9.37 -3.95
N GLY A 42 0.50 -8.70 -4.37
CA GLY A 42 -0.87 -8.98 -3.94
C GLY A 42 -1.15 -8.64 -2.48
N LEU A 43 -0.30 -7.84 -1.82
CA LEU A 43 -0.43 -7.45 -0.40
C LEU A 43 -1.37 -6.25 -0.22
N VAL A 44 -1.49 -5.42 -1.25
CA VAL A 44 -2.41 -4.29 -1.31
C VAL A 44 -3.16 -4.31 -2.65
N GLY A 45 -4.37 -3.74 -2.66
CA GLY A 45 -5.16 -3.56 -3.85
C GLY A 45 -5.51 -2.09 -4.05
N ALA A 46 -5.47 -1.63 -5.30
CA ALA A 46 -6.01 -0.33 -5.66
C ALA A 46 -7.54 -0.35 -5.56
N ILE A 47 -8.09 0.61 -4.82
CA ILE A 47 -9.51 0.93 -4.84
C ILE A 47 -9.71 1.89 -6.01
N TRP A 48 -10.23 1.38 -7.13
CA TRP A 48 -10.55 2.20 -8.29
C TRP A 48 -11.71 3.13 -7.97
N ARG A 49 -11.47 4.45 -7.97
CA ARG A 49 -12.55 5.42 -8.18
C ARG A 49 -12.70 5.59 -9.70
N GLN A 50 -13.83 5.20 -10.25
CA GLN A 50 -14.14 5.38 -11.68
C GLN A 50 -14.19 6.86 -12.14
N PHE A 51 -14.00 7.83 -11.23
CA PHE A 51 -14.45 9.20 -11.48
C PHE A 51 -13.40 10.17 -12.05
N THR A 52 -12.14 9.78 -12.26
CA THR A 52 -11.15 10.75 -12.76
C THR A 52 -10.22 10.26 -13.87
N GLY A 53 -10.29 9.00 -14.31
CA GLY A 53 -9.36 8.47 -15.33
C GLY A 53 -7.88 8.51 -14.90
N GLU A 54 -7.60 8.78 -13.62
CA GLU A 54 -6.25 8.99 -13.11
C GLU A 54 -5.58 7.65 -12.82
N THR A 55 -4.61 7.29 -13.68
CA THR A 55 -3.87 6.03 -13.58
C THR A 55 -2.69 6.09 -12.61
N THR A 56 -2.33 7.27 -12.08
CA THR A 56 -1.14 7.46 -11.24
C THR A 56 -1.29 6.76 -9.89
N ILE A 57 -0.34 5.86 -9.57
CA ILE A 57 -0.27 5.07 -8.31
C ILE A 57 -0.52 5.92 -7.07
N LEU A 58 0.07 7.12 -7.03
CA LEU A 58 -0.16 8.03 -5.91
C LEU A 58 -1.62 8.42 -5.78
N LYS A 59 -2.33 8.75 -6.86
CA LYS A 59 -3.71 9.26 -6.77
C LYS A 59 -4.77 8.19 -6.49
N ARG A 60 -4.39 6.91 -6.53
CA ARG A 60 -5.26 5.79 -6.15
C ARG A 60 -5.42 5.72 -4.63
N SER A 61 -6.59 5.28 -4.21
CA SER A 61 -6.82 4.83 -2.86
C SER A 61 -6.36 3.38 -2.73
N TRP A 62 -5.80 2.99 -1.59
CA TRP A 62 -5.26 1.65 -1.38
C TRP A 62 -5.99 0.95 -0.24
N ARG A 63 -6.16 -0.36 -0.38
CA ARG A 63 -6.62 -1.25 0.70
C ARG A 63 -5.62 -2.37 0.90
N ILE A 64 -5.43 -2.79 2.15
CA ILE A 64 -4.68 -4.00 2.45
C ILE A 64 -5.50 -5.26 2.09
N THR A 65 -4.86 -6.26 1.50
CA THR A 65 -5.48 -7.57 1.25
C THR A 65 -5.33 -8.49 2.45
N GLU A 66 -6.00 -9.64 2.45
CA GLU A 66 -5.80 -10.66 3.49
C GLU A 66 -4.35 -11.15 3.53
N ALA A 67 -3.72 -11.36 2.36
CA ALA A 67 -2.31 -11.70 2.25
C ALA A 67 -1.39 -10.62 2.87
N GLY A 68 -1.71 -9.34 2.68
CA GLY A 68 -1.01 -8.23 3.32
C GLY A 68 -1.12 -8.26 4.85
N ARG A 69 -2.31 -8.59 5.39
CA ARG A 69 -2.50 -8.71 6.84
C ARG A 69 -1.72 -9.87 7.43
N GLN A 70 -1.71 -11.02 6.74
CA GLN A 70 -0.92 -12.18 7.14
C GLN A 70 0.58 -11.87 7.08
N ALA A 71 1.04 -11.12 6.07
CA ALA A 71 2.44 -10.67 5.98
C ALA A 71 2.85 -9.71 7.11
N LEU A 72 1.92 -8.90 7.63
CA LEU A 72 2.16 -8.08 8.83
C LEU A 72 2.19 -8.90 10.12
N LYS A 73 1.37 -9.95 10.23
CA LYS A 73 1.33 -10.84 11.41
C LYS A 73 2.49 -11.82 11.48
N GLY A 74 2.93 -12.35 10.34
CA GLY A 74 4.03 -13.32 10.21
C GLY A 74 5.41 -12.70 10.02
N GLY A 75 5.55 -11.38 10.15
CA GLY A 75 6.85 -10.69 10.14
C GLY A 75 7.54 -10.64 11.51
N SER A 76 6.90 -11.21 12.54
CA SER A 76 7.42 -11.34 13.90
C SER A 76 8.02 -12.73 14.12
N GLU A 77 9.06 -13.07 13.36
CA GLU A 77 9.93 -14.23 13.63
C GLU A 77 11.41 -13.85 13.42
#